data_AF-A0ABD2PH54-F1
#
_entry.id   AF-A0ABD2PH54-F1
#
_cell.length_a   1.000
_cell.length_b   1.000
_cell.length_c   1.000
_cell.angle_alpha   90.00
_cell.angle_beta   90.00
_cell.angle_gamma   90.00
#
_symmetry.space_group_name_H-M   'P 1'
#
loop_
_entity.id
_entity.type
_entity.pdbx_description
1 polymer ?
#
loop_
_entity_poly.entity_id
_entity_poly.type
_entity_poly.pdbx_seq_one_letter_code
_entity_poly.pdbx_strand_id
1 'polypeptide(L)'
;MRPVDIKSKSFDITNKLLGSGAFSHVKVAYLKGDKKPIALKICSCNSEAEWLQSLNEICLLKKLAHENVASIKKYEITRYDVLIGLDKGDASLKQFIVEQTDLMNYAIPIMSQLINGLNFIHRFKIVHGDIKPSNIIYMLHQNKIHIQIVDFGLSHVAGRSNGPVREGDAGGTKTYLAPERLSHSNYDESSDLFSAGIVFFEILFKKHPFFKEGHNYTEIMKSKPDPKFPLGYQSLVPKDWLILLCSMLSYNPGNRNEVRNNKLLETKFIENVSIDHQTLAVQNISNVEAAEQCGNYSEAALFLMEVCINLEIACHETDNNNLITEFNARISSYRKKVLSLLHLSKNSFSQHDSLGGTGVHDEYYDYLMEVTASTPNLKHYIEIGYTGELYLKECKGDIAFRSFMDALQYLNTTMPSEPPGDRKTIIGKKMLQWTNIAETLKTNS
;
A
#
# COMPACT_ATOMS: atom_id res chain seq x y z
N MET A 1 2.26 -15.25 -11.79
CA MET A 1 2.98 -13.98 -11.54
C MET A 1 3.31 -13.37 -12.89
N ARG A 2 2.86 -12.14 -13.18
CA ARG A 2 3.30 -11.42 -14.38
C ARG A 2 4.67 -10.81 -14.09
N PRO A 3 5.73 -11.18 -14.82
CA PRO A 3 6.98 -10.43 -14.81
C PRO A 3 6.83 -9.35 -15.89
N VAL A 4 6.22 -8.22 -15.54
CA VAL A 4 6.28 -7.02 -16.37
C VAL A 4 7.14 -6.05 -15.58
N ASP A 5 8.20 -5.54 -16.21
CA ASP A 5 8.95 -4.42 -15.68
C ASP A 5 7.95 -3.27 -15.46
N ILE A 6 7.59 -3.03 -14.21
CA ILE A 6 6.65 -1.98 -13.83
C ILE A 6 7.29 -0.65 -14.22
N LYS A 7 6.80 -0.06 -15.31
CA LYS A 7 7.19 1.28 -15.72
C LYS A 7 6.59 2.27 -14.74
N SER A 8 7.43 3.07 -14.09
CA SER A 8 7.00 4.12 -13.16
C SER A 8 7.45 5.49 -13.63
N LYS A 9 6.59 6.49 -13.43
CA LYS A 9 6.94 7.90 -13.66
C LYS A 9 7.86 8.43 -12.56
N SER A 10 7.74 7.94 -11.33
CA SER A 10 8.40 8.47 -10.14
C SER A 10 9.64 7.70 -9.68
N PHE A 11 9.74 6.42 -10.06
CA PHE A 11 10.72 5.49 -9.49
C PHE A 11 11.60 4.82 -10.55
N ASP A 12 12.89 4.67 -10.23
CA ASP A 12 13.81 3.76 -10.91
C ASP A 12 13.89 2.46 -10.09
N ILE A 13 13.17 1.43 -10.54
CA ILE A 13 12.97 0.16 -9.81
C ILE A 13 14.11 -0.81 -10.11
N THR A 14 14.76 -1.34 -9.08
CA THR A 14 15.81 -2.36 -9.25
C THR A 14 15.25 -3.78 -9.14
N ASN A 15 16.03 -4.78 -9.56
CA ASN A 15 15.68 -6.19 -9.39
C ASN A 15 15.90 -6.74 -7.97
N LYS A 16 16.48 -5.95 -7.05
CA LYS A 16 16.78 -6.41 -5.69
C LYS A 16 15.50 -6.44 -4.84
N LEU A 17 15.01 -7.65 -4.57
CA LEU A 17 13.90 -7.91 -3.66
C LEU A 17 14.36 -7.75 -2.20
N LEU A 18 13.55 -7.05 -1.40
CA LEU A 18 13.72 -6.90 0.05
C LEU A 18 12.74 -7.79 0.83
N GLY A 19 11.56 -8.06 0.27
CA GLY A 19 10.56 -8.92 0.89
C GLY A 19 9.33 -9.12 0.00
N SER A 20 8.49 -10.08 0.38
CA SER A 20 7.24 -10.41 -0.32
C SER A 20 6.12 -10.61 0.68
N GLY A 21 4.94 -10.11 0.37
CA GLY A 21 3.67 -10.36 1.05
C GLY A 21 2.69 -11.10 0.13
N ALA A 22 1.44 -11.26 0.56
CA ALA A 22 0.43 -12.01 -0.20
C ALA A 22 0.06 -11.37 -1.54
N PHE A 23 -0.09 -10.04 -1.59
CA PHE A 23 -0.44 -9.28 -2.79
C PHE A 23 0.52 -8.09 -3.04
N SER A 24 1.65 -8.07 -2.35
CA SER A 24 2.66 -7.01 -2.51
C SER A 24 4.08 -7.55 -2.46
N HIS A 25 5.01 -6.83 -3.06
CA HIS A 25 6.45 -7.13 -2.99
C HIS A 25 7.20 -5.83 -2.74
N VAL A 26 8.30 -5.91 -1.98
CA VAL A 26 9.14 -4.77 -1.66
C VAL A 26 10.47 -4.91 -2.38
N LYS A 27 10.83 -3.92 -3.18
CA LYS A 27 12.11 -3.86 -3.92
C LYS A 27 12.93 -2.65 -3.49
N VAL A 28 14.24 -2.71 -3.72
CA VAL A 28 15.06 -1.49 -3.72
C VAL A 28 14.71 -0.68 -4.96
N ALA A 29 14.49 0.61 -4.79
CA ALA A 29 14.30 1.56 -5.89
C ALA A 29 14.98 2.89 -5.55
N TYR A 30 14.92 3.83 -6.48
CA TYR A 30 15.33 5.22 -6.30
C TYR A 30 14.20 6.13 -6.76
N LEU A 31 14.04 7.29 -6.13
CA LEU A 31 13.26 8.35 -6.76
C LEU A 31 14.03 8.84 -7.99
N LYS A 32 13.34 9.14 -9.09
CA LYS A 32 14.02 9.63 -10.29
C LYS A 32 14.80 10.90 -9.99
N GLY A 33 16.10 10.87 -10.27
CA GLY A 33 17.03 11.97 -9.97
C GLY A 33 17.73 11.86 -8.61
N ASP A 34 17.27 10.99 -7.71
CA ASP A 34 17.91 10.75 -6.42
C ASP A 34 18.92 9.61 -6.48
N LYS A 35 19.94 9.68 -5.61
CA LYS A 35 20.94 8.62 -5.43
C LYS A 35 20.73 7.78 -4.16
N LYS A 36 19.83 8.21 -3.28
CA LYS A 36 19.56 7.50 -2.02
C LYS A 36 18.54 6.38 -2.28
N PRO A 37 18.85 5.12 -1.93
CA PRO A 37 17.91 4.03 -2.14
C PRO A 37 16.71 4.14 -1.20
N ILE A 38 15.55 3.75 -1.70
CA ILE A 38 14.29 3.64 -0.97
C ILE A 38 13.78 2.20 -0.98
N ALA A 39 12.86 1.89 -0.06
CA ALA A 39 12.09 0.67 -0.09
C ALA A 39 10.79 0.95 -0.85
N LEU A 40 10.62 0.33 -2.02
CA LEU A 40 9.43 0.47 -2.85
C LEU A 40 8.52 -0.73 -2.66
N LYS A 41 7.39 -0.53 -1.97
CA LYS A 41 6.32 -1.50 -1.89
C LYS A 41 5.43 -1.38 -3.12
N ILE A 42 5.25 -2.50 -3.81
CA ILE A 42 4.46 -2.62 -5.03
C ILE A 42 3.26 -3.48 -4.66
N CYS A 43 2.07 -2.89 -4.62
CA CYS A 43 0.82 -3.57 -4.33
C CYS A 43 0.08 -3.83 -5.65
N SER A 44 -0.03 -5.09 -6.05
CA SER A 44 -0.79 -5.46 -7.24
C SER A 44 -2.25 -5.66 -6.87
N CYS A 45 -3.11 -4.74 -7.32
CA CYS A 45 -4.48 -4.65 -6.86
C CYS A 45 -5.43 -5.28 -7.89
N ASN A 46 -5.79 -6.54 -7.66
CA ASN A 46 -6.69 -7.35 -8.46
C ASN A 46 -8.15 -7.35 -7.95
N SER A 47 -8.38 -6.92 -6.71
CA SER A 47 -9.71 -6.80 -6.10
C SER A 47 -10.00 -5.41 -5.55
N GLU A 48 -11.28 -5.07 -5.39
CA GLU A 48 -11.71 -3.83 -4.72
C GLU A 48 -11.14 -3.69 -3.30
N ALA A 49 -11.05 -4.82 -2.57
CA ALA A 49 -10.48 -4.85 -1.23
C ALA A 49 -9.00 -4.46 -1.22
N GLU A 50 -8.19 -5.02 -2.13
CA GLU A 50 -6.76 -4.69 -2.25
C GLU A 50 -6.53 -3.22 -2.65
N TRP A 51 -7.42 -2.66 -3.49
CA TRP A 51 -7.41 -1.24 -3.84
C TRP A 51 -7.69 -0.36 -2.63
N LEU A 52 -8.79 -0.60 -1.92
CA LEU A 52 -9.13 0.15 -0.72
C LEU A 52 -8.04 0.02 0.35
N GLN A 53 -7.46 -1.17 0.50
CA GLN A 53 -6.37 -1.44 1.43
C GLN A 53 -5.13 -0.62 1.10
N SER A 54 -4.73 -0.56 -0.18
CA SER A 54 -3.53 0.17 -0.61
C SER A 54 -3.72 1.69 -0.52
N LEU A 55 -4.91 2.21 -0.86
CA LEU A 55 -5.22 3.63 -0.67
C LEU A 55 -5.27 4.00 0.81
N ASN A 56 -5.89 3.14 1.64
CA ASN A 56 -5.91 3.32 3.09
C ASN A 56 -4.49 3.44 3.65
N GLU A 57 -3.58 2.54 3.25
CA GLU A 57 -2.17 2.58 3.65
C GLU A 57 -1.50 3.91 3.28
N ILE A 58 -1.69 4.41 2.05
CA ILE A 58 -1.16 5.72 1.63
C ILE A 58 -1.70 6.83 2.54
N CYS A 59 -3.01 6.90 2.72
CA CYS A 59 -3.66 7.98 3.46
C CYS A 59 -3.25 7.98 4.95
N LEU A 60 -3.11 6.80 5.56
CA LEU A 60 -2.59 6.69 6.93
C LEU A 60 -1.14 7.15 7.00
N LEU A 61 -0.25 6.65 6.14
CA LEU A 61 1.17 7.04 6.14
C LEU A 61 1.40 8.52 5.84
N LYS A 62 0.54 9.17 5.03
CA LYS A 62 0.58 10.63 4.82
C LYS A 62 0.27 11.43 6.09
N LYS A 63 -0.58 10.89 6.97
CA LYS A 63 -1.02 11.54 8.21
C LYS A 63 -0.06 11.31 9.38
N LEU A 64 0.72 10.24 9.32
CA LEU A 64 1.56 9.79 10.43
C LEU A 64 3.01 10.29 10.25
N ALA A 65 3.39 11.30 11.03
CA ALA A 65 4.75 11.83 11.10
C ALA A 65 5.37 11.58 12.47
N HIS A 66 6.20 10.55 12.58
CA HIS A 66 6.88 10.18 13.82
C HIS A 66 8.19 9.44 13.52
N GLU A 67 9.22 9.61 14.34
CA GLU A 67 10.54 9.01 14.10
C GLU A 67 10.49 7.47 14.02
N ASN A 68 9.64 6.84 14.83
CA ASN A 68 9.46 5.38 14.87
C ASN A 68 8.34 4.85 13.98
N VAL A 69 7.81 5.65 13.06
CA VAL A 69 6.80 5.25 12.08
C VAL A 69 7.32 5.56 10.68
N ALA A 70 7.15 4.62 9.74
CA ALA A 70 7.54 4.84 8.36
C ALA A 70 6.90 6.11 7.79
N SER A 71 7.69 6.93 7.13
CA SER A 71 7.19 8.12 6.43
C SER A 71 7.19 7.87 4.92
N ILE A 72 6.08 8.24 4.29
CA ILE A 72 5.96 8.15 2.83
C ILE A 72 6.85 9.20 2.16
N LYS A 73 7.71 8.77 1.23
CA LYS A 73 8.51 9.68 0.39
C LYS A 73 7.76 10.08 -0.87
N LYS A 74 7.15 9.09 -1.51
CA LYS A 74 6.41 9.25 -2.76
C LYS A 74 5.47 8.07 -2.91
N TYR A 75 4.36 8.28 -3.61
CA TYR A 75 3.51 7.20 -4.09
C TYR A 75 3.17 7.44 -5.57
N GLU A 76 2.75 6.38 -6.24
CA GLU A 76 2.24 6.42 -7.59
C GLU A 76 1.10 5.41 -7.72
N ILE A 77 -0.05 5.86 -8.19
CA ILE A 77 -1.17 5.00 -8.54
C ILE A 77 -1.12 4.79 -10.05
N THR A 78 -0.94 3.54 -10.46
CA THR A 78 -0.97 3.14 -11.86
C THR A 78 -2.31 2.48 -12.17
N ARG A 79 -2.46 1.96 -13.39
CA ARG A 79 -3.68 1.25 -13.81
C ARG A 79 -3.97 -0.01 -12.97
N TYR A 80 -2.91 -0.71 -12.54
CA TYR A 80 -3.03 -2.02 -11.89
C TYR A 80 -2.36 -2.09 -10.52
N ASP A 81 -1.37 -1.24 -10.29
CA ASP A 81 -0.53 -1.29 -9.10
C ASP A 81 -0.55 0.04 -8.34
N VAL A 82 -0.44 -0.07 -7.03
CA VAL A 82 -0.14 1.06 -6.14
C VAL A 82 1.31 0.92 -5.68
N LEU A 83 2.10 1.96 -5.94
CA LEU A 83 3.51 2.01 -5.60
C LEU A 83 3.70 2.96 -4.41
N ILE A 84 4.33 2.48 -3.33
CA ILE A 84 4.56 3.24 -2.09
C ILE A 84 6.07 3.23 -1.79
N GLY A 85 6.70 4.39 -1.92
CA GLY A 85 8.12 4.60 -1.63
C GLY A 85 8.33 5.07 -0.20
N LEU A 86 9.12 4.30 0.57
CA LEU A 86 9.43 4.53 1.99
C LEU A 86 10.94 4.68 2.20
N ASP A 87 11.34 5.26 3.33
CA ASP A 87 12.74 5.20 3.77
C ASP A 87 13.20 3.73 3.87
N LYS A 88 14.39 3.45 3.34
CA LYS A 88 15.02 2.14 3.44
C LYS A 88 15.89 2.08 4.68
N GLY A 89 15.61 1.14 5.59
CA GLY A 89 16.54 0.79 6.67
C GLY A 89 17.56 -0.27 6.29
N ASP A 90 18.21 -0.85 7.30
CA ASP A 90 19.24 -1.88 7.10
C ASP A 90 18.60 -3.23 6.77
N ALA A 91 17.76 -3.72 7.69
CA ALA A 91 16.98 -4.94 7.52
C ALA A 91 15.78 -4.98 8.51
N SER A 92 15.03 -6.07 8.48
CA SER A 92 13.94 -6.29 9.44
C SER A 92 14.46 -6.71 10.82
N LEU A 93 13.69 -6.40 11.86
CA LEU A 93 13.96 -6.84 13.23
C LEU A 93 13.94 -8.38 13.33
N LYS A 94 13.16 -9.06 12.48
CA LYS A 94 13.20 -10.53 12.36
C LYS A 94 14.62 -11.03 12.08
N GLN A 95 15.29 -10.42 11.11
CA GLN A 95 16.66 -10.77 10.77
C GLN A 95 17.62 -10.40 11.91
N PHE A 96 17.44 -9.23 12.53
CA PHE A 96 18.23 -8.79 13.68
C PHE A 96 18.16 -9.77 14.87
N ILE A 97 16.96 -10.27 15.22
CA ILE A 97 16.77 -11.24 16.32
C ILE A 97 17.54 -12.54 16.05
N VAL A 98 17.61 -12.98 14.79
CA VAL A 98 18.36 -14.18 14.42
C VAL A 98 19.87 -13.94 14.53
N GLU A 99 20.37 -12.87 13.91
CA GLU A 99 21.79 -12.61 13.71
C GLU A 99 22.50 -12.02 14.93
N GLN A 100 21.81 -11.20 15.72
CA GLN A 100 22.41 -10.51 16.86
C GLN A 100 22.69 -11.46 18.02
N THR A 101 23.89 -11.35 18.60
CA THR A 101 24.34 -12.14 19.75
C THR A 101 23.98 -11.46 21.07
N ASP A 102 24.04 -10.13 21.12
CA ASP A 102 23.80 -9.32 22.30
C ASP A 102 22.43 -8.62 22.26
N LEU A 103 21.34 -9.40 22.12
CA LEU A 103 19.99 -8.83 22.03
C LEU A 103 19.53 -8.13 23.30
N MET A 104 20.03 -8.55 24.46
CA MET A 104 19.60 -8.01 25.76
C MET A 104 19.86 -6.50 25.84
N ASN A 105 21.02 -6.05 25.35
CA ASN A 105 21.39 -4.62 25.34
C ASN A 105 20.50 -3.77 24.41
N TYR A 106 19.87 -4.38 23.41
CA TYR A 106 18.96 -3.67 22.49
C TYR A 106 17.49 -3.78 22.90
N ALA A 107 17.13 -4.66 23.83
CA ALA A 107 15.74 -4.99 24.12
C ALA A 107 14.92 -3.76 24.56
N ILE A 108 15.34 -3.04 25.60
CA ILE A 108 14.63 -1.83 26.05
C ILE A 108 14.72 -0.68 25.05
N PRO A 109 15.86 -0.39 24.40
CA PRO A 109 15.91 0.60 23.31
C PRO A 109 14.94 0.33 22.16
N ILE A 110 14.80 -0.93 21.73
CA ILE A 110 13.82 -1.32 20.70
C ILE A 110 12.40 -1.16 21.23
N MET A 111 12.10 -1.69 22.42
CA MET A 111 10.75 -1.65 22.97
C MET A 111 10.29 -0.23 23.28
N SER A 112 11.17 0.65 23.76
CA SER A 112 10.84 2.05 24.01
C SER A 112 10.43 2.76 22.72
N GLN A 113 11.17 2.55 21.64
CA GLN A 113 10.86 3.10 20.32
C GLN A 113 9.58 2.50 19.72
N LEU A 114 9.37 1.19 19.86
CA LEU A 114 8.16 0.52 19.39
C LEU A 114 6.93 1.06 20.10
N ILE A 115 6.98 1.18 21.44
CA ILE A 115 5.87 1.74 22.22
C ILE A 115 5.66 3.23 21.94
N ASN A 116 6.72 4.02 21.69
CA ASN A 116 6.56 5.41 21.25
C ASN A 116 5.85 5.51 19.90
N GLY A 117 6.24 4.70 18.91
CA GLY A 117 5.56 4.64 17.62
C GLY A 117 4.09 4.19 17.74
N LEU A 118 3.82 3.19 18.58
CA LEU A 118 2.45 2.73 18.83
C LEU A 118 1.61 3.79 19.55
N ASN A 119 2.12 4.40 20.63
CA ASN A 119 1.46 5.48 21.33
C ASN A 119 1.12 6.64 20.37
N PHE A 120 2.01 6.96 19.44
CA PHE A 120 1.77 7.98 18.43
C PHE A 120 0.60 7.64 17.49
N ILE A 121 0.55 6.44 16.90
CA ILE A 121 -0.55 6.08 15.99
C ILE A 121 -1.87 5.88 16.75
N HIS A 122 -1.80 5.35 17.98
CA HIS A 122 -2.96 5.10 18.85
C HIS A 122 -3.67 6.39 19.27
N ARG A 123 -2.98 7.54 19.30
CA ARG A 123 -3.61 8.85 19.56
C ARG A 123 -4.67 9.23 18.52
N PHE A 124 -4.52 8.72 17.29
CA PHE A 124 -5.47 8.90 16.20
C PHE A 124 -6.47 7.75 16.11
N LYS A 125 -6.55 6.90 17.13
CA LYS A 125 -7.35 5.67 17.12
C LYS A 125 -6.97 4.70 16.00
N ILE A 126 -5.75 4.80 15.46
CA ILE A 126 -5.29 3.88 14.41
C ILE A 126 -4.67 2.65 15.07
N VAL A 127 -5.23 1.48 14.81
CA VAL A 127 -4.65 0.19 15.16
C VAL A 127 -3.78 -0.28 14.01
N HIS A 128 -2.52 -0.64 14.27
CA HIS A 128 -1.65 -1.16 13.21
C HIS A 128 -2.14 -2.52 12.71
N GLY A 129 -2.45 -3.43 13.63
CA GLY A 129 -3.09 -4.71 13.34
C GLY A 129 -2.18 -5.80 12.75
N ASP A 130 -0.87 -5.58 12.66
CA ASP A 130 0.11 -6.56 12.14
C ASP A 130 1.52 -6.31 12.68
N ILE A 131 1.63 -6.00 13.97
CA ILE A 131 2.92 -5.82 14.63
C ILE A 131 3.61 -7.18 14.77
N LYS A 132 4.77 -7.30 14.13
CA LYS A 132 5.64 -8.48 14.17
C LYS A 132 7.05 -8.06 13.75
N PRO A 133 8.10 -8.87 14.02
CA PRO A 133 9.47 -8.47 13.74
C PRO A 133 9.78 -8.22 12.25
N SER A 134 9.01 -8.79 11.31
CA SER A 134 9.20 -8.49 9.87
C SER A 134 8.70 -7.11 9.46
N ASN A 135 7.79 -6.52 10.25
CA ASN A 135 7.18 -5.21 9.99
C ASN A 135 7.80 -4.11 10.88
N ILE A 136 8.95 -4.40 11.47
CA ILE A 136 9.79 -3.43 12.18
C ILE A 136 11.13 -3.43 11.47
N ILE A 137 11.51 -2.28 10.91
CA ILE A 137 12.79 -2.11 10.22
C ILE A 137 13.76 -1.42 11.16
N TYR A 138 14.99 -1.93 11.26
CA TYR A 138 16.03 -1.30 12.06
C TYR A 138 17.05 -0.57 11.19
N MET A 139 17.70 0.41 11.80
CA MET A 139 18.88 1.10 11.32
C MET A 139 19.90 1.12 12.47
N LEU A 140 21.13 0.70 12.20
CA LEU A 140 22.18 0.63 13.20
C LEU A 140 23.31 1.61 12.83
N HIS A 141 23.55 2.58 13.70
CA HIS A 141 24.65 3.54 13.53
C HIS A 141 25.43 3.67 14.83
N GLN A 142 26.73 3.38 14.80
CA GLN A 142 27.60 3.45 15.98
C GLN A 142 27.01 2.72 17.22
N ASN A 143 26.53 1.49 17.03
CA ASN A 143 25.84 0.67 18.03
C ASN A 143 24.55 1.27 18.63
N LYS A 144 24.03 2.37 18.07
CA LYS A 144 22.71 2.89 18.41
C LYS A 144 21.70 2.38 17.40
N ILE A 145 20.69 1.67 17.90
CA ILE A 145 19.60 1.16 17.08
C ILE A 145 18.48 2.19 16.99
N HIS A 146 18.02 2.43 15.78
CA HIS A 146 16.79 3.14 15.49
C HIS A 146 15.82 2.18 14.80
N ILE A 147 14.55 2.20 15.17
CA ILE A 147 13.53 1.35 14.53
C ILE A 147 12.39 2.19 13.97
N GLN A 148 11.78 1.66 12.90
CA GLN A 148 10.57 2.20 12.30
C GLN A 148 9.55 1.07 12.11
N ILE A 149 8.31 1.34 12.51
CA ILE A 149 7.15 0.50 12.22
C ILE A 149 6.77 0.73 10.75
N VAL A 150 6.64 -0.35 9.98
CA VAL A 150 6.29 -0.33 8.54
C VAL A 150 5.07 -1.22 8.27
N ASP A 151 4.56 -1.15 7.03
CA ASP A 151 3.46 -1.99 6.53
C ASP A 151 2.11 -1.74 7.22
N PHE A 152 1.49 -0.62 6.84
CA PHE A 152 0.17 -0.20 7.33
C PHE A 152 -0.98 -0.83 6.53
N GLY A 153 -0.70 -1.89 5.76
CA GLY A 153 -1.69 -2.54 4.91
C GLY A 153 -2.87 -3.10 5.70
N LEU A 154 -2.69 -3.55 6.94
CA LEU A 154 -3.79 -4.05 7.79
C LEU A 154 -4.29 -3.01 8.81
N SER A 155 -3.75 -1.79 8.75
CA SER A 155 -4.07 -0.74 9.70
C SER A 155 -5.42 -0.10 9.43
N HIS A 156 -6.11 0.31 10.48
CA HIS A 156 -7.46 0.88 10.40
C HIS A 156 -7.76 1.69 11.66
N VAL A 157 -8.78 2.55 11.58
CA VAL A 157 -9.33 3.23 12.76
C VAL A 157 -10.10 2.22 13.62
N ALA A 158 -9.86 2.22 14.93
CA ALA A 158 -10.47 1.34 15.90
C ALA A 158 -12.00 1.36 15.82
N GLY A 159 -12.67 0.28 16.22
CA GLY A 159 -14.14 0.18 16.17
C GLY A 159 -14.73 0.01 14.76
N ARG A 160 -13.94 0.15 13.68
CA ARG A 160 -14.34 -0.27 12.35
C ARG A 160 -14.53 -1.79 12.33
N SER A 161 -15.75 -2.24 12.03
CA SER A 161 -16.03 -3.67 11.88
C SER A 161 -15.32 -4.20 10.64
N ASN A 162 -14.18 -4.85 10.86
CA ASN A 162 -13.42 -5.55 9.83
C ASN A 162 -13.75 -7.05 9.78
N GLY A 163 -14.77 -7.48 10.54
CA GLY A 163 -15.08 -8.89 10.77
C GLY A 163 -14.00 -9.59 11.62
N PRO A 164 -14.31 -10.75 12.23
CA PRO A 164 -13.27 -11.59 12.83
C PRO A 164 -12.36 -12.13 11.72
N VAL A 165 -11.06 -12.32 12.00
CA VAL A 165 -10.13 -12.93 11.04
C VAL A 165 -10.60 -14.37 10.75
N ARG A 166 -11.12 -14.63 9.54
CA ARG A 166 -11.56 -15.99 9.14
C ARG A 166 -10.38 -16.88 8.74
N GLU A 167 -10.64 -18.17 8.61
CA GLU A 167 -9.70 -19.09 7.94
C GLU A 167 -9.57 -18.68 6.46
N GLY A 168 -8.34 -18.31 6.04
CA GLY A 168 -8.05 -17.76 4.72
C GLY A 168 -7.89 -16.23 4.64
N ASP A 169 -8.36 -15.48 5.64
CA ASP A 169 -8.53 -14.00 5.57
C ASP A 169 -7.27 -13.15 5.82
N ALA A 170 -6.07 -13.73 5.90
CA ALA A 170 -4.88 -12.88 6.10
C ALA A 170 -3.62 -13.50 5.48
N GLY A 171 -3.02 -12.73 4.58
CA GLY A 171 -1.62 -12.84 4.18
C GLY A 171 -0.62 -12.50 5.30
N GLY A 172 -0.95 -12.81 6.56
CA GLY A 172 -0.14 -12.55 7.75
C GLY A 172 -0.03 -13.78 8.65
N THR A 173 1.06 -13.89 9.39
CA THR A 173 1.28 -14.97 10.36
C THR A 173 0.35 -14.74 11.55
N LYS A 174 -0.72 -15.54 11.65
CA LYS A 174 -1.72 -15.49 12.75
C LYS A 174 -1.12 -15.52 14.16
N THR A 175 0.14 -15.94 14.29
CA THR A 175 0.84 -16.17 15.56
C THR A 175 1.06 -14.93 16.40
N TYR A 176 0.95 -13.72 15.84
CA TYR A 176 1.06 -12.47 16.61
C TYR A 176 -0.29 -11.90 17.04
N LEU A 177 -1.41 -12.51 16.62
CA LEU A 177 -2.75 -11.99 16.92
C LEU A 177 -3.06 -12.08 18.41
N ALA A 178 -3.58 -10.98 18.96
CA ALA A 178 -4.12 -10.93 20.30
C ALA A 178 -5.37 -11.81 20.44
N PRO A 179 -5.65 -12.38 21.64
CA PRO A 179 -6.77 -13.30 21.86
C PRO A 179 -8.13 -12.73 21.42
N GLU A 180 -8.38 -11.45 21.69
CA GLU A 180 -9.64 -10.79 21.37
C GLU A 180 -9.90 -10.69 19.85
N ARG A 181 -8.84 -10.65 19.02
CA ARG A 181 -8.95 -10.62 17.55
C ARG A 181 -9.39 -11.95 16.95
N LEU A 182 -9.28 -13.03 17.70
CA LEU A 182 -9.73 -14.36 17.29
C LEU A 182 -11.21 -14.59 17.57
N SER A 183 -11.80 -13.79 18.46
CA SER A 183 -13.16 -13.98 18.97
C SER A 183 -14.12 -12.84 18.60
N HIS A 184 -13.61 -11.64 18.33
CA HIS A 184 -14.43 -10.45 18.08
C HIS A 184 -14.09 -9.81 16.74
N SER A 185 -15.10 -9.19 16.12
CA SER A 185 -14.94 -8.36 14.92
C SER A 185 -14.34 -6.99 15.20
N ASN A 186 -14.50 -6.51 16.44
CA ASN A 186 -14.02 -5.22 16.90
C ASN A 186 -12.91 -5.43 17.91
N TYR A 187 -11.82 -4.70 17.74
CA TYR A 187 -10.69 -4.66 18.65
C TYR A 187 -10.10 -3.25 18.64
N ASP A 188 -9.26 -3.00 19.64
CA ASP A 188 -8.70 -1.69 19.90
C ASP A 188 -7.17 -1.74 19.85
N GLU A 189 -6.57 -0.62 20.23
CA GLU A 189 -5.13 -0.37 20.24
C GLU A 189 -4.36 -1.31 21.18
N SER A 190 -5.02 -1.91 22.18
CA SER A 190 -4.38 -2.85 23.11
C SER A 190 -3.98 -4.17 22.44
N SER A 191 -4.54 -4.48 21.26
CA SER A 191 -4.15 -5.64 20.46
C SER A 191 -2.73 -5.50 19.87
N ASP A 192 -2.32 -4.29 19.51
CA ASP A 192 -0.94 -4.00 19.09
C ASP A 192 0.03 -4.15 20.26
N LEU A 193 -0.38 -3.80 21.48
CA LEU A 193 0.45 -3.98 22.68
C LEU A 193 0.71 -5.45 22.99
N PHE A 194 -0.28 -6.33 22.79
CA PHE A 194 -0.07 -7.77 22.92
C PHE A 194 0.92 -8.29 21.88
N SER A 195 0.74 -7.87 20.63
CA SER A 195 1.64 -8.22 19.53
C SER A 195 3.07 -7.74 19.79
N ALA A 196 3.24 -6.53 20.33
CA ALA A 196 4.52 -6.00 20.80
C ALA A 196 5.10 -6.80 21.99
N GLY A 197 4.25 -7.38 22.85
CA GLY A 197 4.69 -8.28 23.92
C GLY A 197 5.28 -9.58 23.38
N ILE A 198 4.71 -10.11 22.29
CA ILE A 198 5.29 -11.27 21.58
C ILE A 198 6.64 -10.89 20.97
N VAL A 199 6.76 -9.71 20.35
CA VAL A 199 8.06 -9.20 19.85
C VAL A 199 9.07 -9.09 20.98
N PHE A 200 8.68 -8.54 22.14
CA PHE A 200 9.57 -8.42 23.29
C PHE A 200 10.03 -9.80 23.79
N PHE A 201 9.12 -10.76 23.87
CA PHE A 201 9.44 -12.14 24.22
C PHE A 201 10.46 -12.75 23.24
N GLU A 202 10.27 -12.55 21.94
CA GLU A 202 11.19 -13.07 20.91
C GLU A 202 12.58 -12.42 20.99
N ILE A 203 12.68 -11.13 21.33
CA ILE A 203 13.97 -10.48 21.57
C ILE A 203 14.69 -11.12 22.77
N LEU A 204 13.98 -11.38 23.86
CA LEU A 204 14.58 -11.92 25.09
C LEU A 204 14.97 -13.40 24.97
N PHE A 205 14.21 -14.20 24.21
CA PHE A 205 14.32 -15.66 24.25
C PHE A 205 14.54 -16.33 22.89
N LYS A 206 14.52 -15.58 21.78
CA LYS A 206 14.57 -16.09 20.39
C LYS A 206 13.53 -17.18 20.10
N LYS A 207 12.42 -17.17 20.85
CA LYS A 207 11.32 -18.16 20.79
C LYS A 207 9.99 -17.44 20.86
N HIS A 208 8.95 -18.06 20.31
CA HIS A 208 7.59 -17.55 20.44
C HIS A 208 6.96 -18.00 21.78
N PRO A 209 6.23 -17.13 22.52
CA PRO A 209 5.66 -17.45 23.84
C PRO A 209 4.57 -18.54 23.81
N PHE A 210 3.73 -18.55 22.77
CA PHE A 210 2.57 -19.45 22.69
C PHE A 210 2.67 -20.49 21.56
N PHE A 211 3.09 -20.07 20.37
CA PHE A 211 3.12 -20.89 19.17
C PHE A 211 4.21 -21.97 19.23
N LYS A 212 3.83 -23.16 18.78
CA LYS A 212 4.73 -24.28 18.52
C LYS A 212 4.44 -24.79 17.12
N GLU A 213 5.49 -25.07 16.35
CA GLU A 213 5.37 -25.58 14.99
C GLU A 213 4.47 -26.83 14.93
N GLY A 214 3.60 -26.90 13.94
CA GLY A 214 2.60 -27.97 13.77
C GLY A 214 1.31 -27.80 14.58
N HIS A 215 1.15 -26.75 15.37
CA HIS A 215 -0.07 -26.49 16.15
C HIS A 215 -0.87 -25.29 15.63
N ASN A 216 -2.20 -25.35 15.77
CA ASN A 216 -3.09 -24.24 15.41
C ASN A 216 -3.04 -23.13 16.48
N TYR A 217 -2.47 -21.97 16.11
CA TYR A 217 -2.37 -20.83 17.03
C TYR A 217 -3.73 -20.38 17.57
N THR A 218 -4.78 -20.40 16.74
CA THR A 218 -6.13 -19.98 17.16
C THR A 218 -6.66 -20.89 18.27
N GLU A 219 -6.46 -22.20 18.15
CA GLU A 219 -6.88 -23.17 19.18
C GLU A 219 -6.06 -23.00 20.46
N ILE A 220 -4.74 -22.80 20.33
CA ILE A 220 -3.86 -22.52 21.47
C ILE A 220 -4.40 -21.31 22.23
N MET A 221 -4.63 -20.18 21.56
CA MET A 221 -5.07 -18.96 22.24
C MET A 221 -6.46 -19.08 22.86
N LYS A 222 -7.39 -19.82 22.23
CA LYS A 222 -8.71 -20.10 22.82
C LYS A 222 -8.64 -20.84 24.16
N SER A 223 -7.59 -21.63 24.39
CA SER A 223 -7.35 -22.31 25.68
C SER A 223 -6.85 -21.40 26.81
N LYS A 224 -6.63 -20.10 26.52
CA LYS A 224 -6.09 -19.10 27.47
C LYS A 224 -4.75 -19.53 28.09
N PRO A 225 -3.73 -19.82 27.28
CA PRO A 225 -2.48 -20.39 27.77
C PRO A 225 -1.63 -19.33 28.45
N ASP A 226 -0.84 -19.76 29.44
CA ASP A 226 0.25 -18.94 29.95
C ASP A 226 1.43 -18.90 28.96
N PRO A 227 2.21 -17.81 28.89
CA PRO A 227 3.42 -17.74 28.09
C PRO A 227 4.46 -18.79 28.53
N LYS A 228 5.08 -19.48 27.57
CA LYS A 228 6.05 -20.56 27.85
C LYS A 228 7.49 -20.04 27.92
N PHE A 229 7.95 -19.74 29.13
CA PHE A 229 9.32 -19.29 29.37
C PHE A 229 10.35 -20.43 29.33
N PRO A 230 11.58 -20.19 28.82
CA PRO A 230 12.69 -21.13 28.94
C PRO A 230 13.10 -21.39 30.41
N LEU A 231 13.68 -22.55 30.70
CA LEU A 231 14.20 -22.86 32.03
C LEU A 231 15.28 -21.85 32.46
N GLY A 232 15.21 -21.36 33.69
CA GLY A 232 16.18 -20.43 34.28
C GLY A 232 16.01 -18.96 33.87
N TYR A 233 14.96 -18.61 33.13
CA TYR A 233 14.75 -17.24 32.62
C TYR A 233 14.78 -16.15 33.70
N GLN A 234 14.37 -16.46 34.93
CA GLN A 234 14.35 -15.51 36.04
C GLN A 234 15.75 -15.02 36.43
N SER A 235 16.79 -15.82 36.14
CA SER A 235 18.18 -15.42 36.37
C SER A 235 18.79 -14.62 35.21
N LEU A 236 18.15 -14.67 34.04
CA LEU A 236 18.64 -14.04 32.80
C LEU A 236 18.01 -12.67 32.55
N VAL A 237 16.77 -12.47 32.98
CA VAL A 237 15.97 -11.28 32.68
C VAL A 237 15.65 -10.52 33.97
N PRO A 238 15.89 -9.19 34.01
CA PRO A 238 15.50 -8.37 35.16
C PRO A 238 14.02 -8.50 35.50
N LYS A 239 13.69 -8.50 36.79
CA LYS A 239 12.32 -8.67 37.29
C LYS A 239 11.34 -7.65 36.69
N ASP A 240 11.74 -6.39 36.58
CA ASP A 240 10.87 -5.34 36.07
C ASP A 240 10.56 -5.52 34.58
N TRP A 241 11.48 -6.10 33.81
CA TRP A 241 11.25 -6.43 32.40
C TRP A 241 10.25 -7.57 32.25
N LEU A 242 10.32 -8.56 33.15
CA LEU A 242 9.32 -9.64 33.20
C LEU A 242 7.93 -9.12 33.58
N ILE A 243 7.84 -8.17 34.52
CA ILE A 243 6.56 -7.53 34.89
C ILE A 243 5.97 -6.79 33.67
N LEU A 244 6.80 -6.00 32.97
CA LEU A 244 6.40 -5.33 31.73
C LEU A 244 5.89 -6.34 30.69
N LEU A 245 6.68 -7.39 30.43
CA LEU A 245 6.34 -8.43 29.46
C LEU A 245 5.02 -9.14 29.79
N CYS A 246 4.81 -9.51 31.06
CA CYS A 246 3.57 -10.14 31.52
C CYS A 246 2.36 -9.20 31.37
N SER A 247 2.53 -7.90 31.62
CA SER A 247 1.46 -6.91 31.39
C SER A 247 1.07 -6.84 29.90
N MET A 248 2.06 -6.81 28.99
CA MET A 248 1.82 -6.80 27.54
C MET A 248 1.11 -8.08 27.07
N LEU A 249 1.53 -9.24 27.58
CA LEU A 249 0.98 -10.56 27.23
C LEU A 249 -0.30 -10.92 28.01
N SER A 250 -0.89 -9.99 28.75
CA SER A 250 -2.15 -10.23 29.46
C SER A 250 -3.26 -10.67 28.51
N TYR A 251 -3.97 -11.73 28.87
CA TYR A 251 -5.13 -12.19 28.11
C TYR A 251 -6.24 -11.13 28.08
N ASN A 252 -6.46 -10.43 29.21
CA ASN A 252 -7.41 -9.32 29.28
C ASN A 252 -6.79 -8.05 28.65
N PRO A 253 -7.39 -7.47 27.60
CA PRO A 253 -6.94 -6.25 26.93
C PRO A 253 -6.74 -5.06 27.88
N GLY A 254 -7.64 -4.86 28.85
CA GLY A 254 -7.62 -3.70 29.74
C GLY A 254 -6.37 -3.61 30.63
N ASN A 255 -5.78 -4.76 30.97
CA ASN A 255 -4.57 -4.83 31.80
C ASN A 255 -3.30 -4.40 31.04
N ARG A 256 -3.36 -4.26 29.71
CA ARG A 256 -2.21 -3.89 28.88
C ARG A 256 -1.98 -2.38 28.85
N ASN A 257 -2.96 -1.58 29.29
CA ASN A 257 -2.91 -0.13 29.16
C ASN A 257 -1.80 0.53 30.00
N GLU A 258 -1.40 -0.10 31.11
CA GLU A 258 -0.32 0.38 31.98
C GLU A 258 1.04 0.42 31.27
N VAL A 259 1.23 -0.39 30.21
CA VAL A 259 2.46 -0.44 29.40
C VAL A 259 2.82 0.94 28.83
N ARG A 260 1.80 1.75 28.47
CA ARG A 260 2.01 3.04 27.80
C ARG A 260 2.77 4.06 28.63
N ASN A 261 2.70 3.94 29.95
CA ASN A 261 3.35 4.84 30.92
C ASN A 261 4.41 4.12 31.77
N ASN A 262 4.89 2.97 31.30
CA ASN A 262 5.86 2.19 32.05
C ASN A 262 7.22 2.91 32.11
N LYS A 263 7.75 3.12 33.32
CA LYS A 263 9.00 3.87 33.58
C LYS A 263 10.25 3.26 32.95
N LEU A 264 10.24 1.97 32.61
CA LEU A 264 11.37 1.32 31.90
C LEU A 264 11.47 1.76 30.45
N LEU A 265 10.33 2.12 29.86
CA LEU A 265 10.24 2.59 28.50
C LEU A 265 10.37 4.11 28.59
N GLU A 266 11.42 4.68 28.00
CA GLU A 266 11.60 6.14 27.92
C GLU A 266 10.53 6.71 26.96
N THR A 267 9.27 6.73 27.40
CA THR A 267 8.17 7.15 26.57
C THR A 267 8.17 8.65 26.45
N LYS A 268 8.15 9.14 25.21
CA LYS A 268 8.11 10.58 24.95
C LYS A 268 6.68 11.04 25.17
N PHE A 269 6.52 12.13 25.93
CA PHE A 269 5.23 12.80 25.99
C PHE A 269 4.87 13.30 24.60
N ILE A 270 3.71 12.90 24.10
CA ILE A 270 3.18 13.37 22.83
C ILE A 270 2.18 14.45 23.17
N GLU A 271 2.46 15.70 22.79
CA GLU A 271 1.50 16.78 22.95
C GLU A 271 0.20 16.45 22.21
N ASN A 272 -0.91 16.57 22.94
CA ASN A 272 -2.25 16.47 22.36
C ASN A 272 -2.55 17.75 21.58
N VAL A 273 -2.09 17.81 20.34
CA VAL A 273 -2.57 18.80 19.38
C VAL A 273 -4.00 18.40 19.02
N SER A 274 -4.97 19.22 19.43
CA SER A 274 -6.37 19.04 19.01
C SER A 274 -6.45 19.26 17.50
N ILE A 275 -6.79 18.20 16.78
CA ILE A 275 -7.02 18.22 15.33
C ILE A 275 -8.50 18.00 15.14
N ASP A 276 -9.19 18.95 14.52
CA ASP A 276 -10.59 18.80 14.15
C ASP A 276 -10.70 17.98 12.86
N HIS A 277 -10.90 16.67 13.00
CA HIS A 277 -10.99 15.76 11.86
C HIS A 277 -12.27 15.96 11.05
N GLN A 278 -13.34 16.48 11.65
CA GLN A 278 -14.55 16.82 10.90
C GLN A 278 -14.27 17.97 9.94
N THR A 279 -13.59 19.02 10.40
CA THR A 279 -13.19 20.15 9.55
C THR A 279 -12.25 19.71 8.43
N LEU A 280 -11.25 18.88 8.72
CA LEU A 280 -10.36 18.32 7.69
C LEU A 280 -11.11 17.48 6.66
N ALA A 281 -12.09 16.68 7.09
CA ALA A 281 -12.94 15.89 6.19
C ALA A 281 -13.73 16.80 5.25
N VAL A 282 -14.31 17.90 5.75
CA VAL A 282 -15.05 18.87 4.91
C VAL A 282 -14.13 19.57 3.92
N GLN A 283 -12.96 20.03 4.35
CA GLN A 283 -11.99 20.70 3.47
C GLN A 283 -11.53 19.79 2.31
N ASN A 284 -11.33 18.50 2.59
CA ASN A 284 -10.91 17.55 1.56
C ASN A 284 -12.01 17.22 0.55
N ILE A 285 -13.30 17.47 0.83
CA ILE A 285 -14.37 17.30 -0.18
C ILE A 285 -14.17 18.24 -1.37
N SER A 286 -13.78 19.50 -1.13
CA SER A 286 -13.49 20.44 -2.23
C SER A 286 -12.31 19.98 -3.09
N ASN A 287 -11.31 19.32 -2.49
CA ASN A 287 -10.19 18.72 -3.23
C ASN A 287 -10.65 17.53 -4.09
N VAL A 288 -11.61 16.73 -3.61
CA VAL A 288 -12.23 15.65 -4.41
C VAL A 288 -12.91 16.23 -5.64
N GLU A 289 -13.74 17.26 -5.47
CA GLU A 289 -14.48 17.90 -6.57
C GLU A 289 -13.55 18.53 -7.61
N ALA A 290 -12.51 19.23 -7.17
CA ALA A 290 -11.51 19.83 -8.06
C ALA A 290 -10.76 18.76 -8.87
N ALA A 291 -10.35 17.66 -8.23
CA ALA A 291 -9.68 16.56 -8.91
C ALA A 291 -10.61 15.84 -9.92
N GLU A 292 -11.89 15.65 -9.57
CA GLU A 292 -12.90 15.08 -10.48
C GLU A 292 -13.09 15.97 -11.73
N GLN A 293 -13.18 17.29 -11.55
CA GLN A 293 -13.31 18.26 -12.64
C GLN A 293 -12.10 18.27 -13.57
N CYS A 294 -10.90 18.01 -13.03
CA CYS A 294 -9.66 17.90 -13.81
C CYS A 294 -9.46 16.52 -14.44
N GLY A 295 -10.37 15.55 -14.24
CA GLY A 295 -10.22 14.17 -14.71
C GLY A 295 -9.19 13.33 -13.94
N ASN A 296 -8.67 13.84 -12.82
CA ASN A 296 -7.67 13.18 -11.98
C ASN A 296 -8.33 12.20 -11.00
N TYR A 297 -9.01 11.17 -11.52
CA TYR A 297 -9.85 10.28 -10.70
C TYR A 297 -9.08 9.46 -9.65
N SER A 298 -7.82 9.08 -9.90
CA SER A 298 -6.97 8.42 -8.89
C SER A 298 -6.69 9.32 -7.69
N GLU A 299 -6.51 10.62 -7.93
CA GLU A 299 -6.25 11.60 -6.89
C GLU A 299 -7.53 11.96 -6.13
N ALA A 300 -8.65 12.09 -6.84
CA ALA A 300 -9.97 12.22 -6.23
C ALA A 300 -10.30 11.03 -5.32
N ALA A 301 -9.96 9.80 -5.73
CA ALA A 301 -10.13 8.60 -4.92
C ALA A 301 -9.30 8.64 -3.63
N LEU A 302 -8.05 9.14 -3.69
CA LEU A 302 -7.21 9.34 -2.51
C LEU A 302 -7.79 10.37 -1.55
N PHE A 303 -8.16 11.56 -2.04
CA PHE A 303 -8.77 12.59 -1.19
C PHE A 303 -10.04 12.08 -0.52
N LEU A 304 -10.89 11.36 -1.25
CA LEU A 304 -12.12 10.81 -0.69
C LEU A 304 -11.84 9.69 0.33
N MET A 305 -10.77 8.94 0.17
CA MET A 305 -10.31 7.97 1.17
C MET A 305 -9.77 8.67 2.43
N GLU A 306 -9.07 9.80 2.30
CA GLU A 306 -8.68 10.65 3.45
C GLU A 306 -9.90 11.20 4.19
N VAL A 307 -10.95 11.62 3.48
CA VAL A 307 -12.23 12.02 4.08
C VAL A 307 -12.81 10.86 4.91
N CYS A 308 -12.84 9.64 4.35
CA CYS A 308 -13.32 8.47 5.09
C CYS A 308 -12.57 8.27 6.40
N ILE A 309 -11.23 8.31 6.36
CA ILE A 309 -10.39 8.11 7.55
C ILE A 309 -10.62 9.21 8.59
N ASN A 310 -10.68 10.48 8.16
CA ASN A 310 -10.93 11.59 9.08
C ASN A 310 -12.32 11.48 9.74
N LEU A 311 -13.36 11.08 8.99
CA LEU A 311 -14.68 10.82 9.59
C LEU A 311 -14.67 9.63 10.54
N GLU A 312 -13.91 8.58 10.25
CA GLU A 312 -13.74 7.45 11.17
C GLU A 312 -13.09 7.88 12.49
N ILE A 313 -12.09 8.76 12.43
CA ILE A 313 -11.46 9.32 13.63
C ILE A 313 -12.44 10.23 14.37
N ALA A 314 -13.16 11.10 13.65
CA ALA A 314 -14.13 12.02 14.24
C ALA A 314 -15.26 11.30 14.99
N CYS A 315 -15.62 10.07 14.59
CA CYS A 315 -16.56 9.23 15.35
C CYS A 315 -16.09 8.92 16.78
N HIS A 316 -14.78 8.92 17.05
CA HIS A 316 -14.21 8.72 18.39
C HIS A 316 -14.00 10.02 19.17
N GLU A 317 -14.17 11.17 18.52
CA GLU A 317 -13.97 12.51 19.11
C GLU A 317 -15.30 13.13 19.59
N THR A 318 -16.43 12.49 19.32
CA THR A 318 -17.77 12.97 19.68
C THR A 318 -18.57 11.90 20.41
N ASP A 319 -19.34 12.31 21.41
CA ASP A 319 -20.32 11.45 22.10
C ASP A 319 -21.71 11.49 21.44
N ASN A 320 -21.87 12.23 20.32
CA ASN A 320 -23.15 12.38 19.65
C ASN A 320 -23.47 11.20 18.71
N ASN A 321 -24.29 10.27 19.19
CA ASN A 321 -24.71 9.08 18.46
C ASN A 321 -25.38 9.35 17.10
N ASN A 322 -26.09 10.48 16.96
CA ASN A 322 -26.73 10.84 15.69
C ASN A 322 -25.67 11.24 14.65
N LEU A 323 -24.68 12.04 15.07
CA LEU A 323 -23.54 12.40 14.20
C LEU A 323 -22.72 11.18 13.81
N ILE A 324 -22.43 10.28 14.77
CA ILE A 324 -21.71 9.02 14.49
C ILE A 324 -22.47 8.19 13.43
N THR A 325 -23.79 8.08 13.56
CA THR A 325 -24.64 7.36 12.60
C THR A 325 -24.57 7.99 11.21
N GLU A 326 -24.63 9.33 11.12
CA GLU A 326 -24.50 10.06 9.87
C GLU A 326 -23.11 9.89 9.23
N PHE A 327 -22.04 10.01 10.01
CA PHE A 327 -20.68 9.80 9.55
C PHE A 327 -20.50 8.39 8.99
N ASN A 328 -20.97 7.36 9.69
CA ASN A 328 -20.89 5.98 9.22
C ASN A 328 -21.64 5.74 7.90
N ALA A 329 -22.81 6.38 7.71
CA ALA A 329 -23.54 6.33 6.46
C ALA A 329 -22.76 7.00 5.31
N ARG A 330 -22.16 8.17 5.57
CA ARG A 330 -21.31 8.89 4.60
C ARG A 330 -20.06 8.09 4.24
N ILE A 331 -19.34 7.55 5.22
CA ILE A 331 -18.15 6.69 5.00
C ILE A 331 -18.50 5.51 4.08
N SER A 332 -19.63 4.84 4.33
CA SER A 332 -20.08 3.71 3.51
C SER A 332 -20.37 4.13 2.06
N SER A 333 -20.99 5.29 1.85
CA SER A 333 -21.24 5.86 0.53
C SER A 333 -19.95 6.27 -0.18
N TYR A 334 -19.06 6.98 0.53
CA TYR A 334 -17.79 7.45 0.00
C TYR A 334 -16.85 6.32 -0.40
N ARG A 335 -16.80 5.22 0.35
CA ARG A 335 -16.03 4.03 -0.05
C ARG A 335 -16.49 3.43 -1.38
N LYS A 336 -17.80 3.38 -1.62
CA LYS A 336 -18.33 2.96 -2.92
C LYS A 336 -17.93 3.94 -4.02
N LYS A 337 -17.99 5.25 -3.75
CA LYS A 337 -17.53 6.28 -4.69
C LYS A 337 -16.03 6.21 -4.96
N VAL A 338 -15.18 5.90 -3.97
CA VAL A 338 -13.74 5.65 -4.16
C VAL A 338 -13.51 4.54 -5.20
N LEU A 339 -14.24 3.43 -5.09
CA LEU A 339 -14.15 2.34 -6.06
C LEU A 339 -14.61 2.78 -7.46
N SER A 340 -15.72 3.50 -7.55
CA SER A 340 -16.19 4.06 -8.83
C SER A 340 -15.16 4.99 -9.47
N LEU A 341 -14.50 5.85 -8.67
CA LEU A 341 -13.42 6.72 -9.11
C LEU A 341 -12.20 5.95 -9.61
N LEU A 342 -11.81 4.88 -8.93
CA LEU A 342 -10.72 4.01 -9.40
C LEU A 342 -11.09 3.30 -10.71
N HIS A 343 -12.34 2.87 -10.87
CA HIS A 343 -12.82 2.33 -12.15
C HIS A 343 -12.78 3.37 -13.26
N LEU A 344 -13.22 4.61 -13.00
CA LEU A 344 -13.10 5.72 -13.94
C LEU A 344 -11.64 6.02 -14.25
N SER A 345 -10.74 5.97 -13.27
CA SER A 345 -9.30 6.16 -13.50
C SER A 345 -8.75 5.09 -14.43
N LYS A 346 -9.08 3.80 -14.20
CA LYS A 346 -8.69 2.69 -15.10
C LYS A 346 -9.25 2.86 -16.50
N ASN A 347 -10.48 3.35 -16.59
CA ASN A 347 -11.11 3.66 -17.87
C ASN A 347 -10.55 4.92 -18.51
N SER A 348 -9.99 5.86 -17.73
CA SER A 348 -9.31 7.06 -18.21
C SER A 348 -7.89 6.76 -18.64
N PHE A 349 -7.24 5.76 -18.04
CA PHE A 349 -6.07 5.11 -18.65
C PHE A 349 -6.50 4.50 -19.98
N SER A 350 -7.65 3.81 -20.06
CA SER A 350 -8.16 3.28 -21.33
C SER A 350 -8.72 4.32 -22.31
N GLN A 351 -9.11 5.52 -21.86
CA GLN A 351 -9.55 6.65 -22.67
C GLN A 351 -8.39 7.55 -23.04
N HIS A 352 -7.27 7.55 -22.33
CA HIS A 352 -6.00 7.95 -22.90
C HIS A 352 -5.46 6.90 -23.90
N ASP A 353 -5.88 5.64 -23.76
CA ASP A 353 -5.66 4.57 -24.76
C ASP A 353 -6.74 4.52 -25.87
N SER A 354 -7.82 5.33 -25.82
CA SER A 354 -8.91 5.33 -26.84
C SER A 354 -9.38 6.72 -27.32
N LEU A 355 -8.99 7.78 -26.64
CA LEU A 355 -8.85 9.16 -27.11
C LEU A 355 -7.37 9.47 -26.98
N GLY A 356 -6.66 9.37 -28.10
CA GLY A 356 -5.20 9.41 -28.17
C GLY A 356 -4.56 10.35 -27.14
N GLY A 357 -3.97 9.75 -26.11
CA GLY A 357 -2.91 10.38 -25.36
C GLY A 357 -1.88 10.86 -26.36
N THR A 358 -1.73 12.17 -26.45
CA THR A 358 -0.81 12.83 -27.38
C THR A 358 0.67 12.66 -27.00
N GLY A 359 1.01 11.65 -26.18
CA GLY A 359 2.37 11.18 -26.00
C GLY A 359 2.88 10.45 -27.24
N VAL A 360 4.18 10.55 -27.51
CA VAL A 360 4.86 9.96 -28.68
C VAL A 360 5.02 8.43 -28.56
N HIS A 361 4.61 7.84 -27.44
CA HIS A 361 4.63 6.40 -27.19
C HIS A 361 3.34 5.97 -26.47
N ASP A 362 2.43 5.37 -27.23
CA ASP A 362 1.31 4.57 -26.73
C ASP A 362 1.87 3.26 -26.12
N GLU A 363 1.28 2.71 -25.05
CA GLU A 363 1.74 1.45 -24.39
C GLU A 363 1.84 0.28 -25.38
N TYR A 364 1.14 0.36 -26.51
CA TYR A 364 1.17 -0.64 -27.58
C TYR A 364 2.24 -0.42 -28.65
N TYR A 365 2.87 0.76 -28.75
CA TYR A 365 3.85 1.05 -29.82
C TYR A 365 5.08 0.15 -29.70
N ASP A 366 5.73 0.11 -28.53
CA ASP A 366 6.93 -0.68 -28.31
C ASP A 366 6.66 -2.17 -28.54
N TYR A 367 5.51 -2.66 -28.02
CA TYR A 367 5.06 -4.03 -28.23
C TYR A 367 4.81 -4.33 -29.71
N LEU A 368 4.08 -3.47 -30.43
CA LEU A 368 3.82 -3.64 -31.86
C LEU A 368 5.11 -3.64 -32.67
N MET A 369 6.07 -2.75 -32.35
CA MET A 369 7.36 -2.70 -33.02
C MET A 369 8.18 -3.98 -32.77
N GLU A 370 8.09 -4.54 -31.57
CA GLU A 370 8.73 -5.81 -31.20
C GLU A 370 8.08 -6.99 -31.94
N VAL A 371 6.74 -7.13 -31.87
CA VAL A 371 6.05 -8.28 -32.47
C VAL A 371 5.93 -8.20 -33.99
N THR A 372 6.18 -7.04 -34.59
CA THR A 372 6.25 -6.85 -36.06
C THR A 372 7.68 -6.80 -36.59
N ALA A 373 8.70 -6.92 -35.73
CA ALA A 373 10.11 -6.93 -36.15
C ALA A 373 10.42 -8.03 -37.18
N SER A 374 9.73 -9.16 -37.11
CA SER A 374 9.85 -10.28 -38.07
C SER A 374 9.12 -10.04 -39.40
N THR A 375 8.42 -8.92 -39.57
CA THR A 375 7.60 -8.60 -40.75
C THR A 375 7.88 -7.16 -41.22
N PRO A 376 9.01 -6.89 -41.91
CA PRO A 376 9.51 -5.53 -42.14
C PRO A 376 8.54 -4.58 -42.83
N ASN A 377 7.80 -5.06 -43.84
CA ASN A 377 6.81 -4.24 -44.53
C ASN A 377 5.63 -3.88 -43.63
N LEU A 378 5.15 -4.83 -42.82
CA LEU A 378 4.06 -4.56 -41.86
C LEU A 378 4.50 -3.53 -40.82
N LYS A 379 5.73 -3.68 -40.30
CA LYS A 379 6.34 -2.72 -39.38
C LYS A 379 6.39 -1.32 -40.00
N HIS A 380 6.89 -1.21 -41.23
CA HIS A 380 7.00 0.07 -41.95
C HIS A 380 5.66 0.79 -42.10
N TYR A 381 4.60 0.10 -42.51
CA TYR A 381 3.28 0.74 -42.68
C TYR A 381 2.59 1.06 -41.35
N ILE A 382 2.92 0.35 -40.27
CA ILE A 382 2.52 0.75 -38.92
C ILE A 382 3.26 2.05 -38.53
N GLU A 383 4.57 2.15 -38.78
CA GLU A 383 5.35 3.38 -38.55
C GLU A 383 4.79 4.57 -39.35
N ILE A 384 4.36 4.37 -40.60
CA ILE A 384 3.70 5.41 -41.41
C ILE A 384 2.41 5.88 -40.73
N GLY A 385 1.56 4.97 -40.24
CA GLY A 385 0.33 5.35 -39.54
C GLY A 385 0.58 6.15 -38.27
N TYR A 386 1.58 5.75 -37.46
CA TYR A 386 2.01 6.52 -36.29
C TYR A 386 2.63 7.88 -36.66
N THR A 387 3.34 7.96 -37.80
CA THR A 387 3.83 9.24 -38.33
C THR A 387 2.67 10.18 -38.70
N GLY A 388 1.57 9.62 -39.21
CA GLY A 388 0.31 10.37 -39.41
C GLY A 388 -0.23 10.96 -38.11
N GLU A 389 -0.19 10.21 -37.01
CA GLU A 389 -0.58 10.71 -35.68
C GLU A 389 0.30 11.87 -35.20
N LEU A 390 1.60 11.86 -35.53
CA LEU A 390 2.52 12.97 -35.25
C LEU A 390 2.17 14.21 -36.06
N TYR A 391 1.93 14.08 -37.36
CA TYR A 391 1.54 15.21 -38.21
C TYR A 391 0.21 15.84 -37.78
N LEU A 392 -0.73 15.04 -37.27
CA LEU A 392 -2.01 15.55 -36.75
C LEU A 392 -1.80 16.48 -35.54
N LYS A 393 -0.87 16.15 -34.64
CA LYS A 393 -0.52 17.00 -33.48
C LYS A 393 0.17 18.30 -33.89
N GLU A 394 0.93 18.28 -34.97
CA GLU A 394 1.57 19.47 -35.54
C GLU A 394 0.60 20.34 -36.37
N CYS A 395 -0.70 20.06 -36.31
CA CYS A 395 -1.74 20.73 -37.10
C CYS A 395 -1.52 20.63 -38.63
N LYS A 396 -0.83 19.58 -39.10
CA LYS A 396 -0.58 19.31 -40.53
C LYS A 396 -1.58 18.29 -41.08
N GLY A 397 -2.86 18.66 -41.10
CA GLY A 397 -3.98 17.78 -41.44
C GLY A 397 -3.84 17.04 -42.77
N ASP A 398 -3.41 17.72 -43.83
CA ASP A 398 -3.23 17.13 -45.17
C ASP A 398 -2.16 16.03 -45.21
N ILE A 399 -1.06 16.22 -44.48
CA ILE A 399 0.06 15.28 -44.44
C ILE A 399 -0.29 14.09 -43.53
N ALA A 400 -0.98 14.36 -42.42
CA ALA A 400 -1.53 13.33 -41.54
C ALA A 400 -2.51 12.43 -42.31
N PHE A 401 -3.44 13.01 -43.07
CA PHE A 401 -4.40 12.28 -43.89
C PHE A 401 -3.70 11.36 -44.90
N ARG A 402 -2.71 11.85 -45.65
CA ARG A 402 -1.95 11.01 -46.61
C ARG A 402 -1.26 9.84 -45.91
N SER A 403 -0.63 10.10 -44.77
CA SER A 403 0.05 9.05 -43.98
C SER A 403 -0.92 7.97 -43.50
N PHE A 404 -2.12 8.35 -43.03
CA PHE A 404 -3.15 7.36 -42.67
C PHE A 404 -3.64 6.56 -43.87
N MET A 405 -3.85 7.21 -45.03
CA MET A 405 -4.29 6.53 -46.24
C MET A 405 -3.25 5.53 -46.75
N ASP A 406 -1.97 5.89 -46.75
CA ASP A 406 -0.87 5.02 -47.17
C ASP A 406 -0.76 3.78 -46.24
N ALA A 407 -0.86 3.99 -44.92
CA ALA A 407 -0.87 2.91 -43.93
C ALA A 407 -2.08 1.98 -44.11
N LEU A 408 -3.29 2.55 -44.23
CA LEU A 408 -4.54 1.79 -44.35
C LEU A 408 -4.62 1.01 -45.67
N GLN A 409 -4.12 1.58 -46.77
CA GLN A 409 -4.10 0.90 -48.07
C GLN A 409 -3.32 -0.41 -47.99
N TYR A 410 -2.12 -0.38 -47.39
CA TYR A 410 -1.32 -1.58 -47.22
C TYR A 410 -1.96 -2.56 -46.22
N LEU A 411 -2.38 -2.06 -45.05
CA LEU A 411 -2.90 -2.90 -43.97
C LEU A 411 -4.21 -3.60 -44.35
N ASN A 412 -5.10 -2.96 -45.10
CA ASN A 412 -6.34 -3.59 -45.58
C ASN A 412 -6.08 -4.80 -46.50
N THR A 413 -4.97 -4.80 -47.24
CA THR A 413 -4.61 -5.94 -48.10
C THR A 413 -3.90 -7.07 -47.34
N THR A 414 -3.19 -6.74 -46.26
CA THR A 414 -2.32 -7.69 -45.55
C THR A 414 -3.02 -8.35 -44.34
N MET A 415 -3.88 -7.61 -43.64
CA MET A 415 -4.51 -8.06 -42.40
C MET A 415 -5.48 -9.26 -42.51
N PRO A 416 -6.17 -9.50 -43.64
CA PRO A 416 -6.95 -10.73 -43.80
C PRO A 416 -6.09 -12.00 -43.63
N SER A 417 -4.84 -11.98 -44.11
CA SER A 417 -3.89 -13.09 -44.07
C SER A 417 -3.08 -13.20 -42.77
N GLU A 418 -3.17 -12.22 -41.86
CA GLU A 418 -2.48 -12.23 -40.57
C GLU A 418 -3.07 -13.33 -39.65
N PRO A 419 -2.26 -14.12 -38.92
CA PRO A 419 -2.75 -15.15 -38.00
C PRO A 419 -3.60 -14.58 -36.85
N PRO A 420 -4.60 -15.32 -36.34
CA PRO A 420 -5.37 -14.89 -35.18
C PRO A 420 -4.49 -14.81 -33.92
N GLY A 421 -4.63 -13.73 -33.15
CA GLY A 421 -3.87 -13.48 -31.92
C GLY A 421 -3.80 -12.00 -31.57
N ASP A 422 -3.13 -11.68 -30.45
CA ASP A 422 -3.06 -10.31 -29.91
C ASP A 422 -2.53 -9.30 -30.92
N ARG A 423 -1.50 -9.67 -31.71
CA ARG A 423 -0.94 -8.84 -32.78
C ARG A 423 -2.01 -8.41 -33.79
N LYS A 424 -2.83 -9.35 -34.29
CA LYS A 424 -3.92 -9.07 -35.24
C LYS A 424 -5.00 -8.19 -34.61
N THR A 425 -5.36 -8.46 -33.35
CA THR A 425 -6.37 -7.69 -32.64
C THR A 425 -5.95 -6.24 -32.42
N ILE A 426 -4.69 -6.00 -32.04
CA ILE A 426 -4.16 -4.67 -31.80
C ILE A 426 -4.04 -3.87 -33.11
N ILE A 427 -3.50 -4.47 -34.17
CA ILE A 427 -3.40 -3.80 -35.48
C ILE A 427 -4.81 -3.46 -36.01
N GLY A 428 -5.78 -4.37 -35.86
CA GLY A 428 -7.16 -4.12 -36.27
C GLY A 428 -7.80 -2.92 -35.55
N LYS A 429 -7.53 -2.74 -34.25
CA LYS A 429 -7.98 -1.56 -33.49
C LYS A 429 -7.35 -0.27 -34.02
N LYS A 430 -6.04 -0.28 -34.32
CA LYS A 430 -5.34 0.88 -34.87
C LYS A 430 -5.84 1.27 -36.26
N MET A 431 -6.10 0.29 -37.13
CA MET A 431 -6.71 0.55 -38.42
C MET A 431 -8.08 1.22 -38.31
N LEU A 432 -8.93 0.75 -37.39
CA LEU A 432 -10.23 1.38 -37.14
C LEU A 432 -10.08 2.83 -36.66
N GLN A 433 -9.13 3.07 -35.75
CA GLN A 433 -8.81 4.41 -35.26
C GLN A 433 -8.36 5.34 -36.40
N TRP A 434 -7.38 4.92 -37.22
CA TRP A 434 -6.90 5.71 -38.34
C TRP A 434 -7.97 5.95 -39.40
N THR A 435 -8.86 4.99 -39.62
CA THR A 435 -10.00 5.15 -40.54
C THR A 435 -10.93 6.27 -40.07
N ASN A 436 -11.32 6.25 -38.79
CA ASN A 436 -12.19 7.29 -38.21
C ASN A 436 -11.53 8.69 -38.26
N ILE A 437 -10.22 8.76 -38.01
CA ILE A 437 -9.47 10.02 -38.08
C ILE A 437 -9.43 10.52 -39.53
N ALA A 438 -9.12 9.65 -40.49
CA ALA A 438 -9.07 10.01 -41.91
C ALA A 438 -10.43 10.49 -42.42
N GLU A 439 -11.53 9.86 -42.02
CA GLU A 439 -12.89 10.30 -42.35
C GLU A 439 -13.19 11.70 -41.78
N THR A 440 -12.75 11.98 -40.55
CA THR A 440 -12.92 13.29 -39.92
C THR A 440 -12.07 14.38 -40.59
N LEU A 441 -10.87 14.04 -41.06
CA LEU A 441 -10.02 14.98 -41.77
C LEU A 441 -10.58 15.30 -43.17
N LYS A 442 -11.17 14.31 -43.84
CA LYS A 442 -11.79 14.46 -45.17
C LYS A 442 -13.03 15.37 -45.16
N THR A 443 -13.74 15.49 -44.04
CA THR A 443 -14.93 16.36 -43.93
C THR A 443 -14.60 17.81 -43.57
N ASN A 444 -13.37 18.09 -43.12
CA ASN A 444 -12.90 19.42 -42.70
C ASN A 444 -11.92 20.08 -43.70
N SER A 445 -11.57 19.37 -44.77
CA SER A 445 -10.80 19.84 -45.95
C SER A 445 -11.73 20.14 -47.11
#